data_AF-A0A0S8D351-F1
#
_entry.id   AF-A0A0S8D351-F1
#
_cell.length_a   1.000
_cell.length_b   1.000
_cell.length_c   1.000
_cell.angle_alpha   90.00
_cell.angle_beta   90.00
_cell.angle_gamma   90.00
#
_symmetry.space_group_name_H-M   'P 1'
#
loop_
_entity.id
_entity.type
_entity.pdbx_description
1 polymer ?
#
loop_
_entity_poly.entity_id
_entity_poly.type
_entity_poly.pdbx_seq_one_letter_code
_entity_poly.pdbx_strand_id
1 'polypeptide(L)'
;MKRAGLRKAHFMSDDGCYTEKDFIQAGGNAALGSYVTYAKEPNPEWVKKFEAKYGPRQTFSPQAYDAANILMMAVEKAAQKKPDGGLVIGKKALRDAVSATRLDGITGKISFDKYGDRTGSVVVIYKVVEENGKRFFKPMEF
;
A
#
# COMPACT_ATOMS: atom_id res chain seq x y z
N MET A 1 14.47 3.34 23.16
CA MET A 1 15.85 3.34 22.63
C MET A 1 16.75 4.41 23.24
N LYS A 2 16.65 5.70 22.85
CA LYS A 2 17.62 6.74 23.27
C LYS A 2 17.73 6.94 24.79
N ARG A 3 16.60 7.00 25.52
CA ARG A 3 16.58 7.11 27.00
C ARG A 3 17.22 5.91 27.70
N ALA A 4 17.18 4.74 27.08
CA ALA A 4 17.78 3.52 27.59
C ALA A 4 19.27 3.37 27.19
N GLY A 5 19.91 4.43 26.67
CA GLY A 5 21.33 4.41 26.30
C GLY A 5 21.66 3.79 24.94
N LEU A 6 20.68 3.23 24.23
CA LEU A 6 20.86 2.61 22.91
C LEU A 6 21.00 3.67 21.81
N ARG A 7 22.17 4.33 21.76
CA ARG A 7 22.45 5.45 20.83
C ARG A 7 23.09 5.02 19.50
N LYS A 8 23.72 3.85 19.46
CA LYS A 8 24.39 3.30 18.27
C LYS A 8 23.53 2.33 17.47
N ALA A 9 22.41 1.86 18.04
CA ALA A 9 21.50 0.95 17.37
C ALA A 9 20.56 1.72 16.43
N HIS A 10 20.34 1.19 15.24
CA HIS A 10 19.29 1.67 14.34
C HIS A 10 17.94 1.10 14.74
N PHE A 11 16.91 1.93 14.73
CA PHE A 11 15.53 1.46 14.82
C PHE A 11 15.06 1.07 13.42
N MET A 12 14.45 -0.12 13.31
CA MET A 12 13.83 -0.60 12.09
C MET A 12 12.41 -1.06 12.41
N SER A 13 11.45 -0.79 11.54
CA SER A 13 10.06 -1.23 11.69
C SER A 13 9.41 -1.54 10.34
N ASP A 14 8.24 -2.16 10.40
CA ASP A 14 7.35 -2.41 9.27
C ASP A 14 6.46 -1.20 8.91
N ASP A 15 5.53 -1.44 7.99
CA ASP A 15 4.59 -0.50 7.41
C ASP A 15 3.67 0.18 8.42
N GLY A 16 3.46 -0.42 9.60
CA GLY A 16 2.72 0.21 10.71
C GLY A 16 3.35 1.50 11.21
N CYS A 17 4.66 1.71 10.97
CA CYS A 17 5.35 2.95 11.28
C CYS A 17 5.47 3.92 10.10
N TYR A 18 4.88 3.61 8.93
CA TYR A 18 4.89 4.50 7.76
C TYR A 18 3.79 5.57 7.87
N THR A 19 3.90 6.43 8.88
CA THR A 19 2.97 7.53 9.14
C THR A 19 3.75 8.78 9.59
N GLU A 20 3.66 9.88 8.83
CA GLU A 20 4.37 11.10 9.24
C GLU A 20 3.81 11.65 10.55
N LYS A 21 2.48 11.65 10.70
CA LYS A 21 1.79 12.15 11.89
C LYS A 21 2.09 11.29 13.13
N ASP A 22 1.84 9.99 13.06
CA ASP A 22 1.85 9.16 14.26
C ASP A 22 3.24 8.61 14.60
N PHE A 23 4.15 8.48 13.64
CA PHE A 23 5.51 8.03 13.90
C PHE A 23 6.52 9.19 13.93
N ILE A 24 6.61 10.00 12.87
CA ILE A 24 7.63 11.06 12.78
C ILE A 24 7.33 12.22 13.73
N GLN A 25 6.10 12.75 13.75
CA GLN A 25 5.77 13.89 14.60
C GLN A 25 5.74 13.48 16.08
N ALA A 26 5.13 12.35 16.42
CA ALA A 26 5.10 11.85 17.80
C ALA A 26 6.51 11.50 18.33
N GLY A 27 7.37 10.92 17.48
CA GLY A 27 8.74 10.56 17.84
C GLY A 27 9.73 11.74 17.84
N GLY A 28 9.42 12.81 17.12
CA GLY A 28 10.29 13.98 16.97
C GLY A 28 11.72 13.61 16.58
N ASN A 29 12.72 14.19 17.26
CA ASN A 29 14.14 13.89 17.03
C ASN A 29 14.51 12.41 17.30
N ALA A 30 13.68 11.65 18.01
CA ALA A 30 13.94 10.24 18.25
C ALA A 30 13.69 9.38 16.99
N ALA A 31 12.83 9.82 16.08
CA ALA A 31 12.50 9.10 14.85
C ALA A 31 13.60 9.22 13.78
N LEU A 32 14.44 10.27 13.82
CA LEU A 32 15.50 10.49 12.83
C LEU A 32 16.45 9.29 12.71
N GLY A 33 16.70 8.88 11.46
CA GLY A 33 17.56 7.74 11.15
C GLY A 33 16.91 6.37 11.31
N SER A 34 15.62 6.31 11.68
CA SER A 34 14.83 5.07 11.65
C SER A 34 14.66 4.58 10.22
N TYR A 35 14.68 3.26 10.04
CA TYR A 35 14.30 2.62 8.78
C TYR A 35 12.90 2.03 8.91
N VAL A 36 12.10 2.20 7.87
CA VAL A 36 10.73 1.69 7.81
C VAL A 36 10.53 1.02 6.46
N THR A 37 10.05 -0.21 6.44
CA THR A 37 9.67 -0.87 5.19
C THR A 37 8.24 -0.52 4.83
N TYR A 38 7.99 -0.09 3.60
CA TYR A 38 6.63 0.10 3.11
C TYR A 38 6.51 -0.27 1.63
N ALA A 39 5.30 -0.42 1.12
CA ALA A 39 5.09 -0.53 -0.31
C ALA A 39 5.66 0.72 -1.02
N LYS A 40 6.11 0.54 -2.25
CA LYS A 40 6.53 1.64 -3.12
C LYS A 40 5.38 2.63 -3.23
N GLU A 41 5.67 3.90 -2.95
CA GLU A 41 4.69 4.97 -3.12
C GLU A 41 4.25 5.07 -4.59
N PRO A 42 2.93 5.29 -4.84
CA PRO A 42 2.41 5.43 -6.19
C PRO A 42 2.92 6.72 -6.84
N ASN A 43 2.68 6.85 -8.16
CA ASN A 43 3.01 8.06 -8.90
C ASN A 43 2.38 9.30 -8.22
N PRO A 44 3.15 10.39 -7.96
CA PRO A 44 2.64 11.62 -7.36
C PRO A 44 1.44 12.24 -8.09
N GLU A 45 1.33 12.07 -9.41
CA GLU A 45 0.16 12.53 -10.18
C GLU A 45 -1.11 11.75 -9.81
N TRP A 46 -0.99 10.44 -9.58
CA TRP A 46 -2.11 9.64 -9.09
C TRP A 46 -2.51 10.11 -7.69
N VAL A 47 -1.55 10.34 -6.79
CA VAL A 47 -1.82 10.85 -5.43
C VAL A 47 -2.62 12.14 -5.49
N LYS A 48 -2.17 13.11 -6.30
CA LYS A 48 -2.87 14.39 -6.48
C LYS A 48 -4.31 14.19 -6.99
N LYS A 49 -4.51 13.33 -7.98
CA LYS A 49 -5.85 13.05 -8.53
C LYS A 49 -6.76 12.35 -7.52
N PHE A 50 -6.22 11.39 -6.77
CA PHE A 50 -6.95 10.67 -5.74
C PHE A 50 -7.41 11.64 -4.64
N GLU A 51 -6.49 12.45 -4.11
CA GLU A 51 -6.80 13.36 -3.01
C GLU A 51 -7.75 14.49 -3.41
N ALA A 52 -7.65 14.98 -4.65
CA ALA A 52 -8.60 15.95 -5.17
C ALA A 52 -10.04 15.41 -5.25
N LYS A 53 -10.20 14.09 -5.47
CA LYS A 53 -11.50 13.46 -5.64
C LYS A 53 -12.08 12.91 -4.33
N TYR A 54 -11.24 12.35 -3.48
CA TYR A 54 -11.66 11.56 -2.31
C TYR A 54 -11.23 12.18 -0.97
N GLY A 55 -10.46 13.27 -1.00
CA GLY A 55 -9.85 13.86 0.20
C GLY A 55 -8.52 13.20 0.57
N PRO A 56 -7.90 13.60 1.69
CA PRO A 56 -6.57 13.13 2.10
C PRO A 56 -6.48 11.61 2.16
N ARG A 57 -5.47 11.03 1.52
CA ARG A 57 -5.27 9.58 1.53
C ARG A 57 -4.79 9.10 2.90
N GLN A 58 -5.11 7.85 3.22
CA GLN A 58 -4.48 7.11 4.31
C GLN A 58 -3.31 6.29 3.77
N THR A 59 -2.45 5.79 4.66
CA THR A 59 -1.26 4.99 4.30
C THR A 59 -1.61 3.91 3.28
N PHE A 60 -2.64 3.10 3.56
CA PHE A 60 -3.05 1.96 2.72
C PHE A 60 -4.10 2.29 1.63
N SER A 61 -4.43 3.56 1.40
CA SER A 61 -5.37 3.94 0.34
C SER A 61 -4.98 3.42 -1.05
N PRO A 62 -3.68 3.39 -1.45
CA PRO A 62 -3.29 2.85 -2.76
C PRO A 62 -3.62 1.36 -2.93
N GLN A 63 -3.33 0.54 -1.92
CA GLN A 63 -3.60 -0.90 -1.94
C GLN A 63 -5.11 -1.15 -1.96
N ALA A 64 -5.89 -0.38 -1.20
CA ALA A 64 -7.34 -0.46 -1.21
C ALA A 64 -7.93 -0.09 -2.58
N TYR A 65 -7.35 0.91 -3.26
CA TYR A 65 -7.75 1.30 -4.61
C TYR A 65 -7.55 0.16 -5.62
N ASP A 66 -6.37 -0.45 -5.63
CA ASP A 66 -6.08 -1.60 -6.49
C ASP A 66 -6.99 -2.81 -6.16
N ALA A 67 -7.19 -3.12 -4.87
CA ALA A 67 -8.05 -4.22 -4.44
C ALA A 67 -9.52 -4.03 -4.87
N ALA A 68 -10.05 -2.81 -4.75
CA ALA A 68 -11.39 -2.49 -5.21
C ALA A 68 -11.54 -2.69 -6.72
N ASN A 69 -10.56 -2.23 -7.51
CA ASN A 69 -10.54 -2.44 -8.96
C ASN A 69 -10.52 -3.93 -9.33
N ILE A 70 -9.72 -4.73 -8.62
CA ILE A 70 -9.66 -6.19 -8.82
C ILE A 70 -11.03 -6.83 -8.56
N LEU A 71 -11.69 -6.46 -7.46
CA LEU A 71 -13.02 -6.97 -7.13
C LEU A 71 -14.06 -6.57 -8.17
N MET A 72 -14.06 -5.31 -8.63
CA MET A 72 -14.99 -4.85 -9.68
C MET A 72 -14.80 -5.64 -10.98
N MET A 73 -13.56 -5.78 -11.46
CA MET A 73 -13.25 -6.58 -12.66
C MET A 73 -13.63 -8.06 -12.50
N ALA A 74 -13.42 -8.63 -11.31
CA ALA A 74 -13.78 -10.02 -11.04
C ALA A 74 -15.29 -10.23 -10.99
N VAL A 75 -16.03 -9.27 -10.44
CA VAL A 75 -17.50 -9.26 -10.46
C VAL A 75 -18.03 -9.20 -11.89
N GLU A 76 -17.50 -8.29 -12.72
CA GLU A 76 -17.89 -8.19 -14.14
C GLU A 76 -17.67 -9.52 -14.89
N LYS A 77 -16.56 -10.20 -14.63
CA LYS A 77 -16.26 -11.51 -15.25
C LYS A 77 -17.12 -12.65 -14.73
N ALA A 78 -17.47 -12.64 -13.45
CA ALA A 78 -18.16 -13.75 -12.80
C ALA A 78 -19.69 -13.62 -12.81
N ALA A 79 -20.22 -12.44 -13.09
CA ALA A 79 -21.66 -12.19 -13.13
C ALA A 79 -22.32 -12.89 -14.32
N GLN A 80 -23.43 -13.58 -14.05
CA GLN A 80 -24.27 -14.21 -15.06
C GLN A 80 -25.66 -13.56 -15.04
N LYS A 81 -26.15 -13.18 -16.22
CA LYS A 81 -27.50 -12.65 -16.39
C LYS A 81 -28.50 -13.80 -16.47
N LYS A 82 -29.54 -13.73 -15.65
CA LYS A 82 -30.68 -14.64 -15.68
C LYS A 82 -31.72 -14.21 -16.72
N PRO A 83 -32.64 -15.12 -17.13
CA PRO A 83 -33.74 -14.77 -18.03
C PRO A 83 -34.65 -13.65 -17.50
N ASP A 84 -34.79 -13.53 -16.18
CA ASP A 84 -35.58 -12.49 -15.50
C ASP A 84 -34.85 -11.12 -15.42
N GLY A 85 -33.65 -11.00 -15.98
CA GLY A 85 -32.83 -9.80 -15.93
C GLY A 85 -31.98 -9.66 -14.67
N GLY A 86 -32.13 -10.54 -13.68
CA GLY A 86 -31.30 -10.55 -12.49
C GLY A 86 -29.84 -10.95 -12.76
N LEU A 87 -28.94 -10.57 -11.86
CA LEU A 87 -27.53 -11.00 -11.88
C LEU A 87 -27.28 -12.00 -10.76
N VAL A 88 -26.56 -13.08 -11.07
CA VAL A 88 -26.01 -14.00 -10.07
C VAL A 88 -24.50 -14.06 -10.21
N ILE A 89 -23.83 -13.98 -9.06
CA ILE A 89 -22.37 -14.10 -8.96
C ILE A 89 -22.08 -15.36 -8.14
N GLY A 90 -21.53 -16.38 -8.79
CA GLY A 90 -21.12 -17.60 -8.11
C GLY A 90 -19.86 -17.37 -7.29
N LYS A 91 -19.85 -17.76 -6.00
CA LYS A 91 -18.69 -17.57 -5.11
C LYS A 91 -17.39 -18.17 -5.66
N LYS A 92 -17.47 -19.39 -6.20
CA LYS A 92 -16.31 -20.06 -6.84
C LYS A 92 -15.84 -19.30 -8.07
N ALA A 93 -16.77 -18.88 -8.95
CA ALA A 93 -16.44 -18.12 -10.16
C ALA A 93 -15.79 -16.78 -9.82
N LEU A 94 -16.31 -16.07 -8.81
CA LEU A 94 -15.72 -14.81 -8.33
C LEU A 94 -14.30 -15.01 -7.78
N ARG A 95 -14.11 -16.02 -6.91
CA ARG A 95 -12.78 -16.36 -6.36
C ARG A 95 -11.79 -16.72 -7.48
N ASP A 96 -12.22 -17.55 -8.44
CA ASP A 96 -11.38 -17.97 -9.55
C ASP A 96 -11.01 -16.77 -10.45
N ALA A 97 -11.95 -15.83 -10.66
CA ALA A 97 -11.70 -14.58 -11.39
C ALA A 97 -10.71 -13.66 -10.66
N VAL A 98 -10.80 -13.53 -9.33
CA VAL A 98 -9.82 -12.79 -8.52
C VAL A 98 -8.43 -13.44 -8.62
N SER A 99 -8.33 -14.75 -8.44
CA SER A 99 -7.06 -15.50 -8.51
C SER A 99 -6.38 -15.39 -9.89
N ALA A 100 -7.18 -15.31 -10.96
CA ALA A 100 -6.70 -15.15 -12.32
C ALA A 100 -6.24 -13.71 -12.67
N THR A 101 -6.30 -12.75 -11.74
CA THR A 101 -5.93 -11.36 -11.98
C THR A 101 -4.47 -11.24 -12.43
N ARG A 102 -4.25 -10.45 -13.49
CA ARG A 102 -2.97 -9.87 -13.89
C ARG A 102 -3.24 -8.39 -14.15
N LEU A 103 -2.69 -7.50 -13.33
CA LEU A 103 -2.97 -6.07 -13.38
C LEU A 103 -1.69 -5.26 -13.16
N ASP A 104 -1.44 -4.28 -14.01
CA ASP A 104 -0.48 -3.20 -13.74
C ASP A 104 -1.19 -2.13 -12.88
N GLY A 105 -1.20 -2.35 -11.57
CA GLY A 105 -1.86 -1.47 -10.59
C GLY A 105 -1.01 -0.25 -10.23
N ILE A 106 -1.58 0.65 -9.43
CA ILE A 106 -0.86 1.84 -8.97
C ILE A 106 0.24 1.50 -7.95
N THR A 107 0.09 0.36 -7.27
CA THR A 107 1.09 -0.23 -6.38
C THR A 107 2.01 -1.20 -7.12
N GLY A 108 2.09 -1.11 -8.46
CA GLY A 108 2.90 -1.99 -9.31
C GLY A 108 2.17 -3.22 -9.80
N LYS A 109 2.92 -4.19 -10.33
CA LYS A 109 2.36 -5.44 -10.87
C LYS A 109 1.65 -6.24 -9.79
N ILE A 110 0.44 -6.72 -10.10
CA ILE A 110 -0.40 -7.55 -9.24
C ILE A 110 -0.75 -8.84 -9.96
N SER A 111 -0.38 -9.93 -9.32
CA SER A 111 -0.80 -11.28 -9.65
C SER A 111 -0.76 -12.13 -8.39
N PHE A 112 -1.42 -13.28 -8.40
CA PHE A 112 -1.54 -14.16 -7.23
C PHE A 112 -0.90 -15.52 -7.48
N ASP A 113 -0.31 -16.09 -6.43
CA ASP A 113 0.18 -17.46 -6.44
C ASP A 113 -0.94 -18.49 -6.17
N LYS A 114 -0.56 -19.77 -6.04
CA LYS A 114 -1.53 -20.85 -5.81
C LYS A 114 -2.20 -20.81 -4.43
N TYR A 115 -1.65 -20.06 -3.48
CA TYR A 115 -2.22 -19.86 -2.14
C TYR A 115 -3.08 -18.59 -2.06
N GLY A 116 -3.01 -17.74 -3.09
CA GLY A 116 -3.72 -16.47 -3.15
C GLY A 116 -2.87 -15.28 -2.69
N ASP A 117 -1.57 -15.48 -2.46
CA ASP A 117 -0.66 -14.41 -2.07
C ASP A 117 -0.25 -13.59 -3.27
N ARG A 118 -0.14 -12.28 -3.08
CA ARG A 118 0.34 -11.37 -4.13
C ARG A 118 1.79 -11.70 -4.46
N THR A 119 2.03 -12.03 -5.73
CA THR A 119 3.37 -12.22 -6.29
C THR A 119 3.97 -10.88 -6.74
N GLY A 120 5.29 -10.77 -6.66
CA GLY A 120 6.04 -9.55 -6.99
C GLY A 120 6.12 -8.62 -5.78
N SER A 121 7.33 -8.50 -5.21
CA SER A 121 7.58 -7.57 -4.12
C SER A 121 7.71 -6.15 -4.66
N VAL A 122 6.99 -5.23 -4.04
CA VAL A 122 7.14 -3.78 -4.25
C VAL A 122 7.55 -3.08 -2.96
N VAL A 123 8.15 -3.83 -2.01
CA VAL A 123 8.58 -3.27 -0.73
C VAL A 123 9.83 -2.44 -0.93
N VAL A 124 9.82 -1.24 -0.36
CA VAL A 124 10.90 -0.25 -0.37
C VAL A 124 11.30 0.02 1.09
N ILE A 125 12.60 0.23 1.31
CA ILE A 125 13.11 0.70 2.59
C ILE A 125 13.11 2.23 2.56
N TYR A 126 12.52 2.86 3.56
CA TYR A 126 12.55 4.29 3.76
C TYR A 126 13.36 4.63 4.99
N LYS A 127 14.09 5.75 4.94
CA LYS A 127 14.78 6.32 6.09
C LYS A 127 14.12 7.63 6.49
N VAL A 128 13.89 7.83 7.78
CA VAL A 128 13.46 9.13 8.30
C VAL A 128 14.65 10.10 8.26
N VAL A 129 14.54 11.15 7.44
CA VAL A 129 15.56 12.19 7.28
C VAL A 129 14.98 13.56 7.65
N GLU A 130 15.84 14.57 7.80
CA GLU A 130 15.45 15.97 7.95
C GLU A 130 16.14 16.80 6.88
N GLU A 131 15.38 17.56 6.11
CA GLU A 131 15.88 18.53 5.13
C GLU A 131 15.08 19.83 5.29
N ASN A 132 15.76 20.98 5.36
CA ASN A 132 15.15 22.31 5.55
C ASN A 132 14.17 22.39 6.74
N GLY A 133 14.48 21.71 7.85
CA GLY A 133 13.66 21.68 9.07
C GLY A 133 12.40 20.80 8.97
N LYS A 134 12.17 20.11 7.84
CA LYS A 134 11.07 19.15 7.67
C LYS A 134 11.60 17.72 7.75
N ARG A 135 10.92 16.88 8.53
CA ARG A 135 11.18 15.43 8.61
C ARG A 135 10.22 14.65 7.73
N PHE A 136 10.73 13.67 6.99
CA PHE A 136 9.93 12.85 6.08
C PHE A 136 10.60 11.50 5.81
N PHE A 137 9.85 10.58 5.20
CA PHE A 137 10.36 9.29 4.71
C PHE A 137 11.04 9.47 3.36
N LYS A 138 12.37 9.24 3.31
CA LYS A 138 13.13 9.22 2.06
C LYS A 138 13.33 7.77 1.61
N PRO A 139 12.92 7.40 0.38
CA PRO A 139 13.18 6.06 -0.13
C PRO A 139 14.69 5.84 -0.28
N MET A 140 15.15 4.64 0.07
CA MET A 140 16.52 4.21 -0.08
C MET A 140 16.71 3.53 -1.43
N GLU A 141 17.80 3.85 -2.12
CA GLU A 141 18.26 3.10 -3.30
C GLU A 141 19.11 1.92 -2.85
N PHE A 142 18.87 0.74 -3.43
CA PHE A 142 19.66 -0.47 -3.24
C PHE A 142 19.70 -1.29 -4.53
#